data_AF-A0A2K4NT77-F1
#
_entry.id   AF-A0A2K4NT77-F1
#
_cell.length_a   1.000
_cell.length_b   1.000
_cell.length_c   1.000
_cell.angle_alpha   90.00
_cell.angle_beta   90.00
_cell.angle_gamma   90.00
#
_symmetry.space_group_name_H-M   'P 1'
#
loop_
_entity.id
_entity.type
_entity.pdbx_description
1 polymer ?
#
loop_
_entity_poly.entity_id
_entity_poly.type
_entity_poly.pdbx_seq_one_letter_code
_entity_poly.pdbx_strand_id
1 'polypeptide(L)'
;KAIIAGFQRASSDRTIVAAVFTAVGDKAFCTGGNTAEYASYYAQRPNEYGEYMDLFNTMVDGILNCKKPTICRVNGMRVGGGQEIGMATDLTITSDMAV
;
A
#
# COMPACT_ATOMS: atom_id res chain seq x y z
N LYS A 1 6.60 2.90 5.84
CA LYS A 1 6.68 3.97 6.89
C LYS A 1 5.82 5.20 6.58
N ALA A 2 6.04 5.93 5.46
CA ALA A 2 5.25 7.13 5.15
C ALA A 2 3.75 6.85 4.98
N ILE A 3 3.38 5.72 4.37
CA ILE A 3 1.98 5.30 4.21
C ILE A 3 1.31 5.12 5.59
N ILE A 4 1.94 4.40 6.53
CA ILE A 4 1.45 4.26 7.92
C ILE A 4 1.15 5.63 8.55
N ALA A 5 2.13 6.55 8.50
CA ALA A 5 1.97 7.89 9.06
C ALA A 5 0.84 8.69 8.38
N GLY A 6 0.69 8.55 7.06
CA GLY A 6 -0.37 9.19 6.29
C GLY A 6 -1.77 8.74 6.72
N PHE A 7 -1.99 7.43 6.85
CA PHE A 7 -3.27 6.88 7.28
C PHE A 7 -3.57 7.10 8.77
N GLN A 8 -2.54 7.13 9.62
CA GLN A 8 -2.69 7.55 11.01
C GLN A 8 -3.14 9.01 11.11
N ARG A 9 -2.50 9.91 10.35
CA ARG A 9 -2.89 11.33 10.27
C ARG A 9 -4.32 11.48 9.77
N ALA A 10 -4.67 10.80 8.67
CA ALA A 10 -6.02 10.79 8.13
C ALA A 10 -7.05 10.35 9.18
N SER A 11 -6.72 9.31 9.94
CA SER A 11 -7.60 8.80 11.01
C SER A 11 -7.78 9.77 12.17
N SER A 12 -6.73 10.49 12.58
CA SER A 12 -6.77 11.39 13.74
C SER A 12 -7.34 12.77 13.45
N ASP A 13 -7.21 13.25 12.21
CA ASP A 13 -7.61 14.60 11.84
C ASP A 13 -9.13 14.67 11.60
N ARG A 14 -9.81 15.54 12.34
CA ARG A 14 -11.26 15.73 12.22
C ARG A 14 -11.65 16.50 10.96
N THR A 15 -10.73 17.26 10.36
CA THR A 15 -10.97 18.00 9.12
C THR A 15 -10.89 17.11 7.87
N ILE A 16 -10.25 15.94 7.98
CA ILE A 16 -10.19 14.94 6.93
C ILE A 16 -11.45 14.08 6.96
N VAL A 17 -12.11 13.96 5.80
CA VAL A 17 -13.36 13.20 5.66
C VAL A 17 -13.20 11.90 4.86
N ALA A 18 -12.12 11.77 4.09
CA ALA A 18 -11.76 10.58 3.33
C ALA A 18 -10.26 10.62 2.99
N ALA A 19 -9.69 9.46 2.63
CA ALA A 19 -8.32 9.34 2.15
C ALA A 19 -8.30 8.70 0.75
N VAL A 20 -7.63 9.35 -0.20
CA VAL A 20 -7.39 8.78 -1.54
C VAL A 20 -5.96 8.28 -1.62
N PHE A 21 -5.79 7.00 -1.92
CA PHE A 21 -4.51 6.35 -2.08
C PHE A 21 -4.24 6.06 -3.56
N THR A 22 -3.12 6.55 -4.06
CA THR A 22 -2.78 6.49 -5.48
C THR A 22 -1.27 6.60 -5.65
N ALA A 23 -0.76 6.20 -6.81
CA ALA A 23 0.63 6.37 -7.17
C ALA A 23 0.88 7.64 -7.97
N VAL A 24 2.16 7.98 -8.09
CA VAL A 24 2.64 9.03 -9.00
C VAL A 24 2.84 8.44 -10.39
N GLY A 25 2.52 9.20 -11.43
CA GLY A 25 2.60 8.76 -12.82
C GLY A 25 1.38 7.96 -13.26
N ASP A 26 1.51 7.25 -14.37
CA ASP A 26 0.41 6.61 -15.12
C ASP A 26 0.66 5.13 -15.47
N LYS A 27 1.90 4.63 -15.32
CA LYS A 27 2.23 3.25 -15.72
C LYS A 27 1.82 2.18 -14.71
N ALA A 28 2.01 2.48 -13.43
CA ALA A 28 1.77 1.54 -12.35
C ALA A 28 1.24 2.26 -11.11
N PHE A 29 0.30 1.60 -10.44
CA PHE A 29 0.00 1.91 -9.06
C PHE A 29 1.11 1.37 -8.15
N CYS A 30 1.35 0.07 -8.22
CA CYS A 30 2.42 -0.58 -7.48
C CYS A 30 2.72 -1.95 -8.12
N THR A 31 3.96 -2.17 -8.50
CA THR A 31 4.42 -3.43 -9.11
C THR A 31 4.73 -4.52 -8.08
N GLY A 32 4.45 -4.25 -6.80
CA GLY A 32 4.73 -5.15 -5.68
C GLY A 32 6.14 -5.00 -5.13
N GLY A 33 6.58 -6.05 -4.43
CA GLY A 33 7.88 -6.09 -3.79
C GLY A 33 9.05 -6.16 -4.77
N ASN A 34 10.23 -5.71 -4.34
CA ASN A 34 11.45 -5.82 -5.11
C ASN A 34 11.97 -7.25 -5.11
N THR A 35 11.63 -8.03 -6.13
CA THR A 35 12.00 -9.44 -6.24
C THR A 35 13.51 -9.67 -6.36
N ALA A 36 14.26 -8.73 -6.93
CA ALA A 36 15.72 -8.82 -6.99
C ALA A 36 16.33 -8.74 -5.59
N GLU A 37 15.86 -7.80 -4.76
CA GLU A 37 16.27 -7.67 -3.36
C GLU A 37 15.85 -8.88 -2.54
N TYR A 38 14.66 -9.43 -2.79
CA TYR A 38 14.20 -10.64 -2.12
C TYR A 38 15.15 -11.81 -2.37
N ALA A 39 15.57 -12.01 -3.62
CA ALA A 39 16.48 -13.09 -4.00
C ALA A 39 17.92 -12.85 -3.50
N SER A 40 18.45 -11.64 -3.61
CA SER A 40 19.86 -11.36 -3.31
C SER A 40 20.14 -11.07 -1.84
N TYR A 41 19.16 -10.53 -1.11
CA TYR A 41 19.34 -10.08 0.27
C TYR A 41 18.57 -10.94 1.28
N TYR A 42 17.25 -10.97 1.14
CA TYR A 42 16.36 -11.55 2.15
C TYR A 42 16.33 -13.08 2.17
N ALA A 43 16.55 -13.73 1.03
CA ALA A 43 16.64 -15.19 0.95
C ALA A 43 17.74 -15.79 1.87
N GLN A 44 18.74 -14.98 2.23
CA GLN A 44 19.84 -15.37 3.12
C GLN A 44 19.70 -14.80 4.54
N ARG A 45 18.66 -13.99 4.80
CA ARG A 45 18.45 -13.21 6.04
C ARG A 45 16.99 -13.33 6.52
N PRO A 46 16.56 -14.52 6.98
CA PRO A 46 15.16 -14.78 7.30
C PRO A 46 14.61 -13.91 8.43
N ASN A 47 15.43 -13.56 9.43
CA ASN A 47 14.98 -12.70 10.54
C ASN A 47 14.70 -11.28 10.05
N GLU A 48 15.59 -10.70 9.25
CA GLU A 48 15.40 -9.36 8.66
C GLU A 48 14.24 -9.33 7.67
N TYR A 49 13.99 -10.43 6.96
CA TYR A 49 12.80 -10.58 6.12
C TYR A 49 11.52 -10.57 6.96
N GLY A 50 11.54 -11.22 8.13
CA GLY A 50 10.45 -11.15 9.11
C GLY A 50 10.16 -9.71 9.54
N GLU A 51 11.20 -8.95 9.92
CA GLU A 51 11.06 -7.54 10.31
C GLU A 51 10.53 -6.65 9.17
N TYR A 52 10.96 -6.92 7.93
CA TYR A 52 10.43 -6.26 6.74
C TYR A 52 8.94 -6.57 6.55
N MET A 53 8.53 -7.82 6.76
CA MET A 53 7.13 -8.24 6.65
C MET A 53 6.27 -7.68 7.77
N ASP A 54 6.78 -7.53 8.99
CA ASP A 54 6.08 -6.84 10.07
C ASP A 54 5.79 -5.38 9.70
N LEU A 55 6.74 -4.70 9.07
CA LEU A 55 6.55 -3.34 8.58
C LEU A 55 5.51 -3.27 7.46
N PHE A 56 5.52 -4.24 6.55
CA PHE A 56 4.53 -4.35 5.48
C PHE A 56 3.12 -4.61 6.03
N ASN A 57 2.97 -5.56 6.95
CA ASN A 57 1.69 -5.86 7.60
C ASN A 57 1.16 -4.67 8.39
N THR A 58 2.03 -3.98 9.14
CA THR A 58 1.65 -2.73 9.85
C THR A 58 1.13 -1.66 8.88
N MET A 59 1.69 -1.60 7.67
CA MET A 59 1.20 -0.69 6.62
C MET A 59 -0.17 -1.10 6.10
N VAL A 60 -0.39 -2.39 5.83
CA VAL A 60 -1.70 -2.93 5.42
C VAL A 60 -2.74 -2.65 6.51
N ASP A 61 -2.42 -2.96 7.77
CA ASP A 61 -3.30 -2.70 8.93
C ASP A 61 -3.61 -1.21 9.09
N GLY A 62 -2.65 -0.33 8.83
CA GLY A 62 -2.85 1.11 8.88
C GLY A 62 -3.85 1.61 7.84
N ILE A 63 -3.87 1.00 6.65
CA ILE A 63 -4.84 1.30 5.59
C ILE A 63 -6.21 0.73 6.00
N LEU A 64 -6.25 -0.56 6.34
CA LEU A 64 -7.47 -1.31 6.63
C LEU A 64 -8.23 -0.76 7.84
N ASN A 65 -7.51 -0.34 8.88
CA ASN A 65 -8.10 0.19 10.11
C ASN A 65 -8.25 1.72 10.09
N CYS A 66 -8.12 2.36 8.92
CA CYS A 66 -8.29 3.80 8.82
C CYS A 66 -9.71 4.20 9.27
N LYS A 67 -9.81 5.23 10.12
CA LYS A 67 -11.10 5.68 10.67
C LYS A 67 -11.92 6.54 9.70
N LYS A 68 -11.48 6.62 8.44
CA LYS A 68 -12.08 7.43 7.38
C LYS A 68 -12.29 6.54 6.17
N PRO A 69 -13.32 6.80 5.34
CA PRO A 69 -13.45 6.15 4.04
C PRO A 69 -12.15 6.25 3.23
N THR A 70 -11.70 5.12 2.72
CA THR A 70 -10.46 4.98 1.95
C THR A 70 -10.76 4.57 0.51
N ILE A 71 -10.15 5.28 -0.44
CA ILE A 71 -10.36 5.07 -1.87
C ILE A 71 -9.02 4.79 -2.53
N CYS A 72 -8.83 3.59 -3.07
CA CYS A 72 -7.71 3.30 -3.95
C CYS A 72 -8.03 3.78 -5.37
N ARG A 73 -7.33 4.81 -5.83
CA ARG A 73 -7.39 5.30 -7.22
C ARG A 73 -6.26 4.65 -8.02
N VAL A 74 -6.59 3.64 -8.81
CA VAL A 74 -5.63 2.83 -9.57
C VAL A 74 -5.38 3.48 -10.93
N ASN A 75 -4.15 3.96 -11.10
CA ASN A 75 -3.66 4.66 -12.29
C ASN A 75 -3.00 3.73 -13.32
N GLY A 76 -2.63 2.51 -12.95
CA GLY A 76 -1.92 1.56 -13.81
C GLY A 76 -1.73 0.20 -13.12
N MET A 77 -0.74 -0.59 -13.55
CA MET A 77 -0.45 -1.93 -13.02
C MET A 77 -0.50 -2.03 -11.48
N ARG A 78 -1.16 -3.08 -10.97
CA ARG A 78 -1.30 -3.33 -9.53
C ARG A 78 -1.08 -4.81 -9.21
N VAL A 79 0.12 -5.15 -8.74
CA VAL A 79 0.60 -6.56 -8.68
C VAL A 79 1.15 -6.92 -7.29
N GLY A 80 0.89 -8.16 -6.84
CA GLY A 80 1.45 -8.73 -5.60
C GLY A 80 1.14 -7.87 -4.38
N GLY A 81 2.17 -7.43 -3.64
CA GLY A 81 2.01 -6.51 -2.52
C GLY A 81 1.29 -5.20 -2.87
N GLY A 82 1.35 -4.76 -4.14
CA GLY A 82 0.56 -3.64 -4.65
C GLY A 82 -0.95 -3.94 -4.72
N GLN A 83 -1.31 -5.18 -5.02
CA GLN A 83 -2.69 -5.65 -4.94
C GLN A 83 -3.17 -5.68 -3.49
N GLU A 84 -2.37 -6.21 -2.57
CA GLU A 84 -2.70 -6.30 -1.14
C GLU A 84 -2.97 -4.94 -0.52
N ILE A 85 -2.05 -3.97 -0.68
CA ILE A 85 -2.23 -2.63 -0.08
C ILE A 85 -3.41 -1.85 -0.67
N GLY A 86 -3.75 -2.09 -1.94
CA GLY A 86 -4.95 -1.48 -2.51
C GLY A 86 -6.24 -2.19 -2.09
N MET A 87 -6.20 -3.47 -1.71
CA MET A 87 -7.39 -4.23 -1.30
C MET A 87 -7.72 -3.93 0.16
N ALA A 88 -6.74 -3.43 0.91
CA ALA A 88 -6.93 -2.90 2.24
C ALA A 88 -7.80 -1.62 2.26
N THR A 89 -8.01 -0.94 1.13
CA THR A 89 -8.94 0.20 1.06
C THR A 89 -10.39 -0.24 0.87
N ASP A 90 -11.35 0.56 1.32
CA ASP A 90 -12.79 0.27 1.25
C ASP A 90 -13.31 0.16 -0.19
N LEU A 91 -12.84 1.05 -1.08
CA LEU A 91 -13.29 1.14 -2.47
C LEU A 91 -12.10 1.29 -3.41
N THR A 92 -12.18 0.62 -4.55
CA THR A 92 -11.22 0.80 -5.65
C THR A 92 -11.91 1.43 -6.85
N ILE A 93 -11.31 2.49 -7.39
CA ILE A 93 -11.68 3.08 -8.69
C ILE A 93 -10.51 2.90 -9.63
N THR A 94 -10.74 2.17 -10.72
CA THR A 94 -9.70 1.72 -11.64
C THR A 94 -9.79 2.46 -12.96
N SER A 95 -8.65 2.93 -13.48
CA SER A 95 -8.57 3.41 -14.86
C SER A 95 -8.82 2.28 -15.85
N ASP A 96 -9.51 2.55 -16.96
CA ASP A 96 -9.68 1.58 -18.05
C ASP A 96 -8.35 1.05 -18.61
N MET A 97 -7.25 1.78 -18.38
CA MET A 97 -5.90 1.42 -18.82
C MET A 97 -5.07 0.70 -17.74
N ALA A 98 -5.63 0.51 -16.54
CA ALA A 98 -4.96 -0.23 -15.48
C ALA A 98 -5.13 -1.75 -15.69
N VAL A 99 -4.09 -2.49 -15.31
CA VAL A 99 -3.95 -3.96 -15.48
C VAL A 99 -3.70 -4.63 -14.14
#